data_AF-A0A6L8GJ78-F1
#
_entry.id   AF-A0A6L8GJ78-F1
#
_cell.length_a   1.000
_cell.length_b   1.000
_cell.length_c   1.000
_cell.angle_alpha   90.00
_cell.angle_beta   90.00
_cell.angle_gamma   90.00
#
_symmetry.space_group_name_H-M   'P 1'
#
loop_
_entity.id
_entity.type
_entity.pdbx_description
1 polymer ?
#
loop_
_entity_poly.entity_id
_entity_poly.type
_entity_poly.pdbx_seq_one_letter_code
_entity_poly.pdbx_strand_id
1 'polypeptide(L)' 'MWLNLDSKADLASPRKALGRVYGLAVRFGMPADGVAPLLVGEGIETVLSLVTAVPEITAAAALSAGSLG' A
#
# COMPACT_ATOMS: atom_id res chain seq x y z
N MET A 1 -15.02 -9.16 -4.31
CA MET A 1 -15.74 -7.95 -3.84
C MET A 1 -14.82 -6.76 -4.11
N TRP A 2 -15.16 -5.92 -5.08
CA TRP A 2 -14.32 -4.81 -5.55
C TRP A 2 -14.42 -3.62 -4.59
N LEU A 3 -13.33 -2.86 -4.43
CA LEU A 3 -13.28 -1.64 -3.60
C LEU A 3 -14.29 -0.62 -4.15
N ASN A 4 -15.21 -0.19 -3.28
CA ASN A 4 -16.04 0.98 -3.49
C ASN A 4 -15.11 2.21 -3.60
N LEU A 5 -15.12 2.86 -4.76
CA LEU A 5 -14.29 4.04 -5.04
C LEU A 5 -14.71 5.29 -4.24
N ASP A 6 -15.91 5.27 -3.65
CA ASP A 6 -16.53 6.45 -3.02
C ASP A 6 -16.31 6.54 -1.51
N SER A 7 -15.38 5.75 -0.94
CA SER A 7 -15.12 5.80 0.50
C SER A 7 -13.64 5.63 0.82
N LYS A 8 -12.87 6.65 0.47
CA LYS A 8 -11.55 6.88 1.08
C LYS A 8 -11.79 7.59 2.41
N ALA A 9 -11.14 7.18 3.48
CA ALA A 9 -11.23 7.90 4.76
C ALA A 9 -10.87 9.39 4.56
N ASP A 10 -11.65 10.29 5.15
CA ASP A 10 -11.38 11.72 5.07
C ASP A 10 -10.01 12.02 5.69
N LEU A 11 -9.07 12.43 4.85
CA LEU A 11 -7.75 12.88 5.27
C LEU A 11 -7.76 14.39 5.38
N ALA A 12 -7.54 14.93 6.58
CA ALA A 12 -7.51 16.37 6.85
C ALA A 12 -6.52 17.14 5.94
N SER A 13 -5.51 16.46 5.41
CA SER A 13 -4.63 16.96 4.36
C SER A 13 -4.32 15.84 3.35
N PRO A 14 -4.80 15.89 2.10
CA PRO A 14 -4.42 14.91 1.10
C PRO A 14 -2.92 15.05 0.82
N ARG A 15 -2.12 14.03 1.16
CA ARG A 15 -0.71 14.02 0.76
C ARG A 15 -0.63 13.96 -0.76
N LYS A 16 0.12 14.89 -1.35
CA LYS A 16 0.56 14.80 -2.74
C LYS A 16 1.42 13.54 -2.88
N ALA A 17 1.08 12.66 -3.83
CA ALA A 17 2.02 11.64 -4.27
C ALA A 17 3.25 12.37 -4.82
N LEU A 18 4.46 11.95 -4.39
CA LEU A 18 5.71 12.62 -4.81
C LEU A 18 6.08 12.30 -6.27
N GLY A 19 5.32 11.44 -6.95
CA GLY A 19 5.52 11.07 -8.34
C GLY A 19 4.28 10.46 -8.99
N ARG A 20 4.43 9.99 -10.23
CA ARG A 20 3.35 9.33 -10.98
C ARG A 20 3.14 7.92 -10.43
N VAL A 21 1.97 7.66 -9.88
CA VAL A 21 1.58 6.31 -9.46
C VAL A 21 1.15 5.54 -10.72
N TYR A 22 1.97 4.59 -11.17
CA TYR A 22 1.74 3.82 -12.41
C TYR A 22 0.67 2.72 -12.26
N GLY A 23 -0.12 2.75 -11.19
CA GLY A 23 -1.21 1.81 -10.94
C GLY A 23 -0.77 0.39 -10.56
N LEU A 24 0.54 0.16 -10.39
CA LEU A 24 1.10 -1.11 -9.94
C LEU A 24 1.50 -1.03 -8.46
N ALA A 25 1.31 -2.15 -7.74
CA ALA A 25 1.74 -2.30 -6.36
C ALA A 25 2.28 -3.71 -6.10
N VAL A 26 3.27 -3.81 -5.21
CA VAL A 26 3.80 -5.09 -4.72
C VAL A 26 3.16 -5.41 -3.38
N ARG A 27 2.62 -6.62 -3.20
CA ARG A 27 1.94 -7.05 -1.97
C ARG A 27 2.83 -7.96 -1.13
N PHE A 28 2.82 -7.75 0.18
CA PHE A 28 3.54 -8.52 1.19
C PHE A 28 2.55 -9.13 2.20
N GLY A 29 2.81 -10.37 2.61
CA GLY A 29 1.96 -11.11 3.53
C GLY A 29 0.73 -11.77 2.86
N MET A 30 0.25 -12.84 3.49
CA MET A 30 -1.00 -13.52 3.12
C MET A 30 -2.08 -13.03 4.10
N PRO A 31 -3.30 -12.67 3.65
CA PRO A 31 -4.37 -12.40 4.59
C PRO A 31 -4.68 -13.70 5.31
N ALA A 32 -4.49 -13.72 6.63
CA ALA A 32 -4.87 -14.85 7.47
C ALA A 32 -6.41 -14.93 7.49
N ASP A 33 -6.95 -15.94 6.82
CA ASP A 33 -8.29 -16.53 6.95
C ASP A 33 -9.49 -15.58 7.17
N GLY A 34 -9.39 -14.33 6.70
CA GLY A 34 -10.34 -13.27 6.98
C GLY A 34 -9.89 -11.91 6.44
N VAL A 35 -10.72 -10.88 6.65
CA VAL A 35 -10.44 -9.49 6.25
C VAL A 35 -9.40 -8.92 7.22
N ALA A 36 -8.12 -9.15 6.94
CA ALA A 36 -7.02 -8.47 7.62
C ALA A 36 -6.88 -7.03 7.08
N PRO A 37 -6.59 -6.03 7.93
CA PRO A 37 -6.34 -4.67 7.48
C PRO A 37 -5.13 -4.63 6.53
N LEU A 38 -5.30 -3.98 5.38
CA LEU A 38 -4.24 -3.78 4.40
C LEU A 38 -3.57 -2.43 4.63
N LEU A 39 -2.29 -2.45 4.99
CA LEU A 39 -1.45 -1.25 4.98
C LEU A 39 -1.08 -0.90 3.53
N VAL A 40 -1.29 0.34 3.10
CA VAL A 40 -0.86 0.80 1.76
C VAL A 40 0.09 1.99 1.91
N GLY A 41 1.27 1.89 1.29
CA GLY A 41 2.30 2.93 1.32
C GLY A 41 2.93 3.17 -0.05
N GLU A 42 3.65 4.28 -0.21
CA GLU A 42 4.47 4.58 -1.39
C GLU A 42 5.92 4.15 -1.13
N GLY A 43 6.56 3.48 -2.11
CA GLY A 43 7.96 3.07 -2.04
C GLY A 43 8.15 1.70 -1.37
N ILE A 44 8.94 0.83 -2.00
CA ILE A 44 9.11 -0.56 -1.54
C ILE A 44 9.92 -0.64 -0.25
N GLU A 45 10.93 0.20 -0.10
CA GLU A 45 11.82 0.24 1.07
C GLU A 45 11.07 0.71 2.33
N THR A 46 10.19 1.71 2.18
CA THR A 46 9.38 2.23 3.28
C THR A 46 8.40 1.16 3.78
N VAL A 47 7.71 0.49 2.85
CA VAL A 47 6.76 -0.56 3.20
C VAL A 47 7.49 -1.78 3.77
N LEU A 48 8.64 -2.19 3.21
CA LEU A 48 9.43 -3.29 3.75
C LEU A 48 9.98 -2.99 5.15
N SER A 49 10.35 -1.74 5.44
CA SER A 49 10.77 -1.36 6.80
C SER A 49 9.66 -1.62 7.83
N LEU A 50 8.40 -1.34 7.47
CA LEU A 50 7.24 -1.61 8.33
C LEU A 50 6.93 -3.10 8.45
N VAL A 51 7.02 -3.85 7.35
CA VAL A 51 6.84 -5.31 7.36
C VAL A 51 7.92 -5.99 8.22
N THR A 52 9.16 -5.52 8.15
CA THR A 52 10.25 -6.03 9.01
C THR A 52 10.00 -5.72 10.48
N ALA A 53 9.47 -4.55 10.81
CA ALA A 53 9.16 -4.16 12.18
C ALA A 53 7.91 -4.86 12.75
N VAL A 54 6.93 -5.16 11.91
CA VAL A 54 5.66 -5.81 12.29
C VAL A 54 5.32 -6.92 11.28
N PRO A 55 5.92 -8.13 11.43
CA PRO A 55 5.80 -9.20 10.43
C PRO A 55 4.38 -9.73 10.17
N GLU A 56 3.46 -9.50 11.11
CA GLU A 56 2.05 -9.96 11.05
C GLU A 56 1.18 -9.13 10.10
N ILE A 57 1.65 -7.96 9.62
CA ILE A 57 0.84 -7.08 8.76
C ILE A 57 0.80 -7.57 7.32
N THR A 58 -0.36 -7.40 6.68
CA THR A 58 -0.47 -7.44 5.22
C THR A 58 -0.26 -6.04 4.66
N ALA A 59 0.63 -5.88 3.68
CA ALA A 59 0.97 -4.56 3.13
C ALA A 59 1.04 -4.54 1.59
N ALA A 60 0.85 -3.37 0.99
CA ALA A 60 1.08 -3.11 -0.42
C ALA A 60 1.89 -1.83 -0.64
N ALA A 61 2.94 -1.92 -1.44
CA ALA A 61 3.78 -0.79 -1.85
C ALA A 61 3.38 -0.30 -3.24
N ALA A 62 2.81 0.90 -3.32
CA ALA A 62 2.62 1.61 -4.58
C ALA A 62 3.99 2.06 -5.12
N LEU A 63 4.27 1.72 -6.37
CA LEU A 63 5.52 2.04 -7.03
C LEU A 63 5.38 3.36 -7.78
N SER A 64 6.09 4.40 -7.33
CA SER A 64 6.18 5.70 -8.02
C SER A 64 7.32 5.75 -9.06
N ALA A 65 8.21 4.74 -9.06
CA ALA A 65 9.21 4.53 -10.09
C ALA A 65 8.63 3.70 -11.23
N GLY A 66 8.41 4.30 -12.39
CA GLY A 66 8.09 3.60 -13.65
C GLY A 66 9.28 2.81 -14.22
N SER A 67 10.18 2.31 -13.37
CA SER A 67 11.48 1.75 -13.76
C SER A 67 11.86 0.47 -13.00
N LEU A 68 10.90 -0.19 -12.34
CA LEU A 68 11.07 -1.61 -11.94
C LEU A 68 10.66 -2.57 -13.06
N GLY A 69 11.05 -2.22 -14.30
CA GLY A 69 11.01 -3.11 -15.45
C GLY A 69 12.32 -3.88 -15.56
#